data_AF-A0A932WSL0-F1
#
_entry.id   AF-A0A932WSL0-F1
#
_cell.length_a   1.000
_cell.length_b   1.000
_cell.length_c   1.000
_cell.angle_alpha   90.00
_cell.angle_beta   90.00
_cell.angle_gamma   90.00
#
_symmetry.space_group_name_H-M   'P 1'
#
loop_
_entity.id
_entity.type
_entity.pdbx_description
1 polymer ?
#
loop_
_entity_poly.entity_id
_entity_poly.type
_entity_poly.pdbx_seq_one_letter_code
_entity_poly.pdbx_strand_id
1 'polypeptide(L)'
;MKKIKLQSPFDMHIHLRDGDMLKLVAPLSSHTFAGGIIMPNLVPPVETKEAVVAYKNRILEAIGTDEFTPFMTLFFKPYTKEFLEDVRDEISAIKLYPAGITTNSEGGVSVIDTVALAPTLNAMAELNIPLCVHGETNGFVMDREKEFMSVYEALAVAFPKLK
;
A
#
# COMPACT_ATOMS: atom_id res chain seq x y z
N MET A 1 23.76 -27.83 -14.94
CA MET A 1 23.28 -26.57 -14.34
C MET A 1 22.69 -26.85 -12.97
N LYS A 2 23.06 -26.06 -11.95
CA LYS A 2 22.35 -26.07 -10.66
C LYS A 2 20.99 -25.40 -10.85
N LYS A 3 19.93 -25.97 -10.28
CA LYS A 3 18.56 -25.43 -10.30
C LYS A 3 18.17 -25.02 -8.88
N ILE A 4 17.50 -23.88 -8.75
CA ILE A 4 16.83 -23.44 -7.51
C ILE A 4 15.34 -23.39 -7.81
N LYS A 5 14.52 -23.94 -6.90
CA LYS A 5 13.06 -23.89 -7.00
C LYS A 5 12.53 -22.94 -5.95
N LEU A 6 11.83 -21.89 -6.38
CA LEU A 6 11.07 -21.01 -5.51
C LEU A 6 9.62 -21.49 -5.52
N GLN A 7 9.02 -21.58 -4.33
CA GLN A 7 7.59 -21.92 -4.18
C GLN A 7 6.83 -20.63 -3.92
N SER A 8 5.82 -20.36 -4.75
CA SER A 8 4.92 -19.20 -4.63
C SER A 8 5.63 -17.88 -4.31
N PRO A 9 6.59 -17.45 -5.17
CA PRO A 9 7.27 -16.18 -4.96
C PRO A 9 6.24 -15.05 -4.86
N PHE A 10 6.45 -14.14 -3.91
CA PHE A 10 5.54 -13.05 -3.59
C PHE A 10 6.30 -11.72 -3.59
N ASP A 11 5.75 -10.71 -4.24
CA ASP A 11 6.33 -9.36 -4.23
C ASP A 11 5.52 -8.42 -3.33
N MET A 12 6.14 -8.00 -2.23
CA MET A 12 5.48 -7.22 -1.18
C MET A 12 5.28 -5.73 -1.53
N HIS A 13 5.73 -5.26 -2.71
CA HIS A 13 5.57 -3.86 -3.11
C HIS A 13 5.63 -3.67 -4.63
N ILE A 14 4.47 -3.65 -5.30
CA ILE A 14 4.36 -3.49 -6.76
C ILE A 14 3.60 -2.23 -7.15
N HIS A 15 4.07 -1.55 -8.20
CA HIS A 15 3.35 -0.47 -8.88
C HIS A 15 2.93 -0.93 -10.29
N LEU A 16 1.66 -1.28 -10.47
CA LEU A 16 1.15 -1.73 -11.77
C LEU A 16 0.60 -0.60 -12.66
N ARG A 17 0.49 0.62 -12.13
CA ARG A 17 -0.10 1.77 -12.84
C ARG A 17 -1.53 1.46 -13.31
N ASP A 18 -2.00 2.10 -14.38
CA ASP A 18 -3.35 1.88 -14.92
C ASP A 18 -3.36 1.99 -16.46
N GLY A 19 -4.49 1.65 -17.09
CA GLY A 19 -4.71 1.79 -18.52
C GLY A 19 -3.72 0.98 -19.36
N ASP A 20 -3.17 1.59 -20.41
CA ASP A 20 -2.26 0.88 -21.33
C ASP A 20 -0.93 0.49 -20.65
N MET A 21 -0.49 1.24 -19.64
CA MET A 21 0.69 0.87 -18.85
C MET A 21 0.41 -0.38 -18.04
N LEU A 22 -0.77 -0.49 -17.41
CA LEU A 22 -1.18 -1.69 -16.67
C LEU A 22 -1.17 -2.94 -17.56
N LYS A 23 -1.74 -2.84 -18.77
CA LYS A 23 -1.74 -3.94 -19.76
C LYS A 23 -0.34 -4.37 -20.17
N LEU A 24 0.62 -3.44 -20.17
CA LEU A 24 2.01 -3.72 -20.50
C LEU A 24 2.78 -4.37 -19.33
N VAL A 25 2.63 -3.86 -18.11
CA VAL A 25 3.48 -4.24 -16.98
C VAL A 25 2.93 -5.36 -16.11
N ALA A 26 1.60 -5.50 -16.00
CA ALA A 26 1.02 -6.54 -15.14
C ALA A 26 1.42 -7.96 -15.56
N PRO A 27 1.41 -8.34 -16.86
CA PRO A 27 1.89 -9.65 -17.31
C PRO A 27 3.35 -9.95 -16.93
N LEU A 28 4.20 -8.92 -16.85
CA LEU A 28 5.61 -9.09 -16.48
C LEU A 28 5.78 -9.50 -15.02
N SER A 29 4.86 -9.07 -14.15
CA SER A 29 4.81 -9.49 -12.75
C SER A 29 4.08 -10.82 -12.58
N SER A 30 2.89 -10.97 -13.16
CA SER A 30 2.03 -12.14 -12.97
C SER A 30 2.62 -13.43 -13.53
N HIS A 31 3.44 -13.36 -14.58
CA HIS A 31 4.16 -14.51 -15.10
C HIS A 31 5.14 -15.12 -14.07
N THR A 32 5.70 -14.30 -13.18
CA THR A 32 6.78 -14.72 -12.27
C THR A 32 6.32 -14.94 -10.84
N PHE A 33 5.42 -14.10 -10.34
CA PHE A 33 4.98 -14.08 -8.95
C PHE A 33 3.60 -14.73 -8.80
N ALA A 34 3.36 -15.39 -7.67
CA ALA A 34 2.05 -15.92 -7.32
C ALA A 34 1.09 -14.83 -6.80
N GLY A 35 1.64 -13.68 -6.39
CA GLY A 35 0.87 -12.54 -5.93
C GLY A 35 1.76 -11.38 -5.50
N GLY A 36 1.14 -10.26 -5.21
CA GLY A 36 1.86 -9.13 -4.63
C GLY A 36 0.97 -8.04 -4.07
N ILE A 37 1.54 -7.22 -3.18
CA ILE A 37 0.87 -6.05 -2.61
C ILE A 37 0.87 -4.93 -3.65
N ILE A 38 -0.33 -4.53 -4.07
CA ILE A 38 -0.51 -3.52 -5.11
C ILE A 38 -0.61 -2.14 -4.48
N MET A 39 0.32 -1.25 -4.84
CA MET A 39 0.39 0.10 -4.29
C MET A 39 -0.71 1.03 -4.87
N PRO A 40 -1.27 1.96 -4.08
CA PRO A 40 -2.53 2.63 -4.42
C PRO A 40 -2.38 4.06 -4.97
N ASN A 41 -1.15 4.51 -5.26
CA ASN A 41 -0.83 5.88 -5.70
C ASN A 41 -1.08 6.09 -7.20
N LEU A 42 -2.28 5.73 -7.66
CA LEU A 42 -2.81 6.11 -8.98
C LEU A 42 -3.20 7.60 -9.03
N VAL A 43 -3.69 8.06 -10.17
CA VAL A 43 -4.28 9.39 -10.35
C VAL A 43 -5.72 9.22 -10.84
N PRO A 44 -6.75 9.49 -10.00
CA PRO A 44 -6.66 9.78 -8.56
C PRO A 44 -6.18 8.58 -7.73
N PRO A 45 -5.70 8.79 -6.49
CA PRO A 45 -5.29 7.68 -5.61
C PRO A 45 -6.47 6.76 -5.30
N VAL A 46 -6.17 5.49 -5.02
CA VAL A 46 -7.19 4.50 -4.65
C VAL A 46 -7.56 4.70 -3.18
N GLU A 47 -8.65 5.42 -2.92
CA GLU A 47 -9.07 5.84 -1.57
C GLU A 47 -10.51 5.42 -1.18
N THR A 48 -11.23 4.72 -2.06
CA THR A 48 -12.57 4.18 -1.77
C THR A 48 -12.64 2.68 -2.05
N LYS A 49 -13.63 2.00 -1.45
CA LYS A 49 -13.88 0.57 -1.69
C LYS A 49 -14.18 0.28 -3.16
N GLU A 50 -14.97 1.13 -3.80
CA GLU A 50 -15.31 1.00 -5.22
C GLU A 50 -14.05 1.12 -6.10
N ALA A 51 -13.16 2.05 -5.77
CA ALA A 51 -11.89 2.22 -6.47
C ALA A 51 -10.98 0.98 -6.32
N VAL A 52 -10.93 0.38 -5.12
CA VAL A 52 -10.19 -0.87 -4.86
C VAL A 52 -10.72 -2.01 -5.73
N VAL A 53 -12.04 -2.25 -5.69
CA VAL A 53 -12.68 -3.33 -6.44
C VAL A 53 -12.53 -3.11 -7.94
N ALA A 54 -12.76 -1.89 -8.42
CA ALA A 54 -12.61 -1.55 -9.83
C ALA A 54 -11.16 -1.74 -10.31
N TYR A 55 -10.17 -1.33 -9.50
CA TYR A 55 -8.76 -1.49 -9.88
C TYR A 55 -8.34 -2.96 -9.88
N LYS A 56 -8.76 -3.74 -8.88
CA LYS A 56 -8.55 -5.19 -8.84
C LYS A 56 -9.06 -5.87 -10.11
N ASN A 57 -10.28 -5.54 -10.54
CA ASN A 57 -10.86 -6.10 -11.75
C ASN A 57 -10.05 -5.74 -13.01
N ARG A 58 -9.57 -4.50 -13.14
CA ARG A 58 -8.69 -4.10 -14.26
C ARG A 58 -7.37 -4.87 -14.26
N ILE A 59 -6.79 -5.13 -13.09
CA ILE A 59 -5.56 -5.94 -12.96
C ILE A 59 -5.83 -7.38 -13.40
N LEU A 60 -6.92 -7.99 -12.90
CA LEU A 60 -7.30 -9.36 -13.27
C LEU A 60 -7.57 -9.50 -14.78
N GLU A 61 -8.17 -8.50 -15.42
CA GLU A 61 -8.32 -8.46 -16.88
C GLU A 61 -6.96 -8.36 -17.59
N ALA A 62 -6.05 -7.51 -17.09
CA ALA A 62 -4.75 -7.27 -17.71
C ALA A 62 -3.79 -8.47 -17.64
N ILE A 63 -3.84 -9.28 -16.57
CA ILE A 63 -2.99 -10.48 -16.42
C ILE A 63 -3.48 -11.68 -17.24
N GLY A 64 -4.72 -11.63 -17.74
CA GLY A 64 -5.30 -12.69 -18.56
C GLY A 64 -5.44 -14.02 -17.81
N THR A 65 -4.66 -15.02 -18.20
CA THR A 65 -4.75 -16.40 -17.67
C THR A 65 -3.68 -16.71 -16.61
N ASP A 66 -2.81 -15.77 -16.29
CA ASP A 66 -1.76 -15.98 -15.30
C ASP A 66 -2.33 -16.21 -13.89
N GLU A 67 -1.72 -17.12 -13.13
CA GLU A 67 -2.08 -17.37 -11.73
C GLU A 67 -1.42 -16.33 -10.81
N PHE A 68 -2.04 -15.16 -10.68
CA PHE A 68 -1.56 -14.07 -9.84
C PHE A 68 -2.68 -13.50 -8.96
N THR A 69 -2.41 -13.39 -7.64
CA THR A 69 -3.33 -12.75 -6.69
C THR A 69 -2.91 -11.31 -6.40
N PRO A 70 -3.67 -10.29 -6.83
CA PRO A 70 -3.41 -8.89 -6.46
C PRO A 70 -3.94 -8.59 -5.05
N PHE A 71 -3.03 -8.39 -4.10
CA PHE A 71 -3.34 -8.00 -2.73
C PHE A 71 -3.49 -6.48 -2.66
N MET A 72 -4.73 -6.00 -2.76
CA MET A 72 -5.02 -4.58 -2.93
C MET A 72 -4.71 -3.78 -1.66
N THR A 73 -4.39 -2.50 -1.83
CA THR A 73 -4.23 -1.57 -0.73
C THR A 73 -5.03 -0.30 -0.95
N LEU A 74 -5.27 0.43 0.14
CA LEU A 74 -5.81 1.80 0.10
C LEU A 74 -4.68 2.81 0.30
N PHE A 75 -4.79 3.94 -0.38
CA PHE A 75 -4.01 5.13 -0.07
C PHE A 75 -4.46 5.67 1.29
N PHE A 76 -3.52 5.94 2.21
CA PHE A 76 -3.88 6.36 3.55
C PHE A 76 -4.62 7.71 3.56
N LYS A 77 -5.76 7.73 4.25
CA LYS A 77 -6.54 8.91 4.66
C LYS A 77 -7.01 8.69 6.10
N PRO A 78 -7.46 9.72 6.81
CA PRO A 78 -8.06 9.57 8.15
C PRO A 78 -9.43 8.87 8.07
N TYR A 79 -9.44 7.57 7.78
CA TYR A 79 -10.64 6.75 7.65
C TYR A 79 -11.31 6.51 9.00
N THR A 80 -12.64 6.42 9.00
CA THR A 80 -13.42 6.00 10.17
C THR A 80 -13.34 4.48 10.35
N LYS A 81 -13.59 4.01 11.57
CA LYS A 81 -13.67 2.58 11.86
C LYS A 81 -14.74 1.86 11.03
N GLU A 82 -15.92 2.48 10.87
CA GLU A 82 -17.02 1.94 10.07
C GLU A 82 -16.59 1.71 8.61
N PHE A 83 -15.89 2.66 8.00
CA PHE A 83 -15.34 2.48 6.66
C PHE A 83 -14.31 1.35 6.61
N LEU A 84 -13.42 1.27 7.60
CA LEU A 84 -12.42 0.20 7.67
C LEU A 84 -13.07 -1.18 7.85
N GLU A 85 -14.15 -1.29 8.61
CA GLU A 85 -14.94 -2.51 8.76
C GLU A 85 -15.61 -2.93 7.45
N ASP A 86 -16.10 -1.97 6.66
CA ASP A 86 -16.72 -2.25 5.36
C ASP A 86 -15.70 -2.66 4.29
N VAL A 87 -14.50 -2.08 4.28
CA VAL A 87 -13.50 -2.32 3.22
C VAL A 87 -12.50 -3.44 3.54
N ARG A 88 -12.41 -3.90 4.80
CA ARG A 88 -11.35 -4.81 5.27
C ARG A 88 -11.15 -6.08 4.44
N ASP A 89 -12.22 -6.64 3.87
CA ASP A 89 -12.16 -7.89 3.12
C ASP A 89 -11.70 -7.68 1.66
N GLU A 90 -11.70 -6.43 1.19
CA GLU A 90 -11.25 -6.05 -0.15
C GLU A 90 -9.76 -5.64 -0.19
N ILE A 91 -9.15 -5.37 0.97
CA ILE A 91 -7.78 -4.87 1.08
C ILE A 91 -6.90 -5.80 1.92
N SER A 92 -5.59 -5.68 1.74
CA SER A 92 -4.58 -6.41 2.51
C SER A 92 -3.72 -5.52 3.39
N ALA A 93 -3.65 -4.21 3.08
CA ALA A 93 -2.97 -3.19 3.87
C ALA A 93 -3.44 -1.78 3.49
N ILE A 94 -3.04 -0.78 4.26
CA ILE A 94 -3.17 0.65 3.90
C ILE A 94 -1.78 1.25 3.78
N LYS A 95 -1.54 2.00 2.70
CA LYS A 95 -0.23 2.60 2.40
C LYS A 95 -0.23 4.10 2.66
N LEU A 96 0.59 4.52 3.62
CA LEU A 96 0.85 5.91 3.97
C LEU A 96 1.99 6.47 3.12
N TYR A 97 1.72 7.61 2.49
CA TYR A 97 2.71 8.43 1.80
C TYR A 97 2.81 9.80 2.46
N PRO A 98 4.00 10.25 2.88
CA PRO A 98 4.24 11.64 3.23
C PRO A 98 3.97 12.56 2.02
N ALA A 99 3.34 13.70 2.28
CA ALA A 99 2.87 14.60 1.23
C ALA A 99 4.03 15.12 0.36
N GLY A 100 3.94 14.95 -0.96
CA GLY A 100 4.88 15.51 -1.95
C GLY A 100 6.30 14.91 -1.96
N ILE A 101 6.55 13.82 -1.23
CA ILE A 101 7.86 13.17 -1.17
C ILE A 101 8.13 12.23 -2.37
N THR A 102 7.08 11.66 -2.97
CA THR A 102 7.20 10.70 -4.06
C THR A 102 6.11 10.85 -5.12
N THR A 103 6.16 10.04 -6.17
CA THR A 103 5.22 10.10 -7.30
C THR A 103 3.76 9.92 -6.84
N ASN A 104 2.92 10.89 -7.19
CA ASN A 104 1.49 10.96 -6.86
C ASN A 104 1.21 10.97 -5.34
N SER A 105 2.09 11.57 -4.54
CA SER A 105 1.89 11.68 -3.09
C SER A 105 1.42 13.06 -2.63
N GLU A 106 0.99 13.95 -3.52
CA GLU A 106 0.50 15.30 -3.18
C GLU A 106 -0.72 15.24 -2.24
N GLY A 107 -1.57 14.21 -2.38
CA GLY A 107 -2.70 13.93 -1.48
C GLY A 107 -2.32 13.19 -0.19
N GLY A 108 -1.02 13.01 0.08
CA GLY A 108 -0.48 12.29 1.23
C GLY A 108 -0.65 13.00 2.58
N VAL A 109 -0.08 12.42 3.63
CA VAL A 109 -0.12 12.97 4.98
C VAL A 109 0.96 14.03 5.13
N SER A 110 0.58 15.27 5.44
CA SER A 110 1.51 16.38 5.62
C SER A 110 2.27 16.33 6.96
N VAL A 111 1.62 15.80 8.01
CA VAL A 111 2.20 15.63 9.34
C VAL A 111 1.75 14.30 9.91
N ILE A 112 2.70 13.42 10.23
CA ILE A 112 2.44 12.13 10.86
C ILE A 112 2.45 12.33 12.37
N ASP A 113 1.31 12.80 12.89
CA ASP A 113 1.07 13.01 14.31
C ASP A 113 0.29 11.82 14.88
N THR A 114 0.85 11.16 15.91
CA THR A 114 0.22 9.99 16.53
C THR A 114 -1.12 10.30 17.15
N VAL A 115 -1.38 11.52 17.64
CA VAL A 115 -2.66 11.93 18.20
C VAL A 115 -3.70 12.14 17.10
N ALA A 116 -3.33 12.87 16.05
CA ALA A 116 -4.24 13.15 14.94
C ALA A 116 -4.63 11.88 14.16
N LEU A 117 -3.69 10.94 14.00
CA LEU A 117 -3.92 9.69 13.27
C LEU A 117 -4.47 8.56 14.16
N ALA A 118 -4.51 8.75 15.49
CA ALA A 118 -4.94 7.74 16.44
C ALA A 118 -6.29 7.07 16.12
N PRO A 119 -7.35 7.78 15.69
CA PRO A 119 -8.63 7.13 15.42
C PRO A 119 -8.52 6.04 14.34
N THR A 120 -7.85 6.36 13.23
CA THR A 120 -7.67 5.43 12.11
C THR A 120 -6.66 4.33 12.46
N LEU A 121 -5.53 4.66 13.08
CA LEU A 121 -4.48 3.68 13.40
C LEU A 121 -4.91 2.68 14.49
N ASN A 122 -5.68 3.11 15.48
CA ASN A 122 -6.27 2.19 16.46
C ASN A 122 -7.29 1.26 15.79
N ALA A 123 -8.16 1.78 14.91
CA ALA A 123 -9.11 0.94 14.19
C ALA A 123 -8.40 -0.07 13.28
N MET A 124 -7.33 0.32 12.58
CA MET A 124 -6.48 -0.60 11.82
C MET A 124 -5.88 -1.70 12.71
N ALA A 125 -5.37 -1.34 13.90
CA ALA A 125 -4.81 -2.31 14.84
C ALA A 125 -5.88 -3.28 15.37
N GLU A 126 -7.08 -2.80 15.72
CA GLU A 126 -8.21 -3.63 16.17
C GLU A 126 -8.69 -4.59 15.07
N LEU A 127 -8.71 -4.14 13.83
CA LEU A 127 -9.15 -4.92 12.67
C LEU A 127 -8.03 -5.76 12.04
N ASN A 128 -6.80 -5.68 12.58
CA ASN A 128 -5.60 -6.34 12.07
C ASN A 128 -5.30 -6.00 10.60
N ILE A 129 -5.47 -4.72 10.24
CA ILE A 129 -5.11 -4.14 8.95
C ILE A 129 -3.69 -3.55 9.06
N PRO A 130 -2.69 -4.07 8.31
CA PRO A 130 -1.33 -3.54 8.34
C PRO A 130 -1.21 -2.13 7.78
N LEU A 131 -0.27 -1.35 8.34
CA LEU A 131 0.16 -0.05 7.84
C LEU A 131 1.49 -0.19 7.08
N CYS A 132 1.46 0.01 5.77
CA CYS A 132 2.68 0.19 4.98
C CYS A 132 3.04 1.67 4.94
N VAL A 133 4.32 2.03 5.03
CA VAL A 133 4.76 3.43 5.09
C VAL A 133 5.86 3.69 4.06
N HIS A 134 5.76 4.81 3.34
CA HIS A 134 6.90 5.41 2.64
C HIS A 134 7.66 6.29 3.62
N GLY A 135 8.73 5.77 4.21
CA GLY A 135 9.38 6.37 5.38
C GLY A 135 10.43 7.42 5.06
N GLU A 136 10.05 8.55 4.48
CA GLU A 136 10.97 9.65 4.16
C GLU A 136 10.41 11.01 4.60
N THR A 137 11.27 11.88 5.15
CA THR A 137 10.96 13.29 5.41
C THR A 137 11.14 14.16 4.16
N ASN A 138 10.98 15.49 4.29
CA ASN A 138 11.29 16.47 3.22
C ASN A 138 12.71 17.07 3.32
N GLY A 139 13.59 16.51 4.17
CA GLY A 139 14.96 16.97 4.38
C GLY A 139 15.90 16.71 3.20
N PHE A 140 17.22 16.76 3.46
CA PHE A 140 18.23 16.41 2.46
C PHE A 140 18.08 14.94 2.05
N VAL A 141 18.09 14.65 0.74
CA VAL A 141 17.67 13.36 0.19
C VAL A 141 18.37 12.15 0.82
N MET A 142 19.64 12.26 1.20
CA MET A 142 20.39 11.16 1.82
C MET A 142 20.06 10.93 3.30
N ASP A 143 19.41 11.90 3.94
CA ASP A 143 19.08 11.87 5.37
C ASP A 143 17.61 11.53 5.63
N ARG A 144 16.74 11.65 4.61
CA ARG A 144 15.27 11.55 4.75
C ARG A 144 14.79 10.31 5.48
N GLU A 145 15.30 9.14 5.11
CA GLU A 145 14.91 7.87 5.73
C GLU A 145 15.40 7.79 7.19
N LYS A 146 16.63 8.22 7.44
CA LYS A 146 17.21 8.26 8.79
C LYS A 146 16.44 9.20 9.71
N GLU A 147 16.09 10.39 9.23
CA GLU A 147 15.27 11.36 9.96
C GLU A 147 13.88 10.79 10.30
N PHE A 148 13.31 10.00 9.39
CA PHE A 148 12.00 9.37 9.57
C PHE A 148 11.98 8.27 10.65
N MET A 149 13.14 7.74 11.08
CA MET A 149 13.20 6.68 12.10
C MET A 149 12.50 7.05 13.41
N SER A 150 12.61 8.31 13.83
CA SER A 150 11.91 8.82 15.03
C SER A 150 10.38 8.75 14.90
N VAL A 151 9.85 8.88 13.67
CA VAL A 151 8.41 8.73 13.39
C VAL A 151 7.99 7.27 13.51
N TYR A 152 8.78 6.33 12.99
CA TYR A 152 8.52 4.90 13.17
C TYR A 152 8.52 4.49 14.64
N GLU A 153 9.50 4.98 15.42
CA GLU A 153 9.57 4.72 16.86
C GLU A 153 8.32 5.26 17.58
N ALA A 154 7.92 6.51 17.28
CA ALA A 154 6.71 7.10 17.86
C ALA A 154 5.44 6.30 17.52
N LEU A 155 5.30 5.85 16.26
CA LEU A 155 4.17 5.02 15.83
C LEU A 155 4.17 3.65 16.54
N ALA A 156 5.31 2.98 16.62
CA ALA A 156 5.42 1.67 17.26
C ALA A 156 5.13 1.73 18.77
N VAL A 157 5.58 2.79 19.45
CA VAL A 157 5.28 3.01 20.88
C VAL A 157 3.79 3.33 21.10
N ALA A 158 3.20 4.18 20.26
CA ALA A 158 1.81 4.59 20.39
C ALA A 158 0.82 3.46 20.01
N PHE A 159 1.16 2.63 19.03
CA PHE A 159 0.29 1.60 18.46
C PHE A 159 0.97 0.22 18.45
N PRO A 160 1.29 -0.37 19.61
CA PRO A 160 2.12 -1.58 19.70
C PRO A 160 1.47 -2.85 19.13
N LYS A 161 0.19 -2.80 18.76
CA LYS A 161 -0.54 -3.90 18.12
C LYS A 161 -0.71 -3.70 16.61
N LEU A 162 -0.36 -2.53 16.08
CA LEU A 162 -0.39 -2.25 14.65
C LEU A 162 0.82 -2.94 13.99
N LYS A 163 0.57 -3.59 12.86
CA LYS A 163 1.61 -4.22 12.03
C LYS A 163 2.08 -3.26 10.96
#